data_AF-B3RVW3-F1
#
_entry.id   AF-B3RVW3-F1
#
_cell.length_a   1.000
_cell.length_b   1.000
_cell.length_c   1.000
_cell.angle_alpha   90.00
_cell.angle_beta   90.00
_cell.angle_gamma   90.00
#
_symmetry.space_group_name_H-M   'P 1'
#
loop_
_entity.id
_entity.type
_entity.pdbx_description
1 polymer ?
#
loop_
_entity_poly.entity_id
_entity_poly.type
_entity_poly.pdbx_seq_one_letter_code
_entity_poly.pdbx_strand_id
1 'polypeptide(L)' 'SYIASGSHFSCPICQNGSFSREELLDHVNTRHANSTGLQLICPICIAMPWGDPNQKSEDILRHLNLRHRFDYNMFI' A
#
# COMPACT_ATOMS: atom_id res chain seq x y z
N SER A 1 10.82 16.80 -6.34
CA SER A 1 9.41 16.56 -5.98
C SER A 1 9.38 15.41 -4.99
N TYR A 2 9.58 15.71 -3.71
CA TYR A 2 9.68 14.69 -2.66
C TYR A 2 8.28 14.19 -2.34
N ILE A 3 7.99 12.94 -2.67
CA ILE A 3 6.80 12.25 -2.20
C ILE A 3 7.01 12.15 -0.68
N ALA A 4 6.25 12.94 0.08
CA ALA A 4 6.49 13.12 1.51
C ALA A 4 6.36 11.78 2.23
N SER A 5 7.43 11.41 2.94
CA SER A 5 7.59 10.25 3.81
C SER A 5 6.59 10.18 4.98
N GLY A 6 5.51 10.97 4.96
CA GLY A 6 4.51 11.13 6.02
C GLY A 6 3.06 11.08 5.53
N SER A 7 2.80 10.45 4.39
CA SER A 7 1.41 10.21 3.94
C SER A 7 0.86 9.00 4.69
N HIS A 8 -0.19 9.21 5.49
CA HIS A 8 -0.88 8.14 6.19
C HIS A 8 -1.98 7.58 5.30
N PHE A 9 -2.04 6.25 5.18
CA PHE A 9 -2.97 5.52 4.33
C PHE A 9 -3.87 4.61 5.17
N SER A 10 -5.15 4.55 4.83
CA SER A 10 -6.05 3.57 5.41
C SER A 10 -5.90 2.21 4.73
N CYS A 11 -6.09 1.14 5.50
CA CYS A 11 -6.00 -0.21 4.95
C CYS A 11 -7.07 -0.43 3.88
N PRO A 12 -6.73 -0.81 2.63
CA PRO A 12 -7.74 -0.99 1.59
C PRO A 12 -8.64 -2.21 1.87
N ILE A 13 -8.20 -3.16 2.69
CA ILE A 13 -8.90 -4.42 2.98
C ILE A 13 -9.95 -4.24 4.07
N CYS A 14 -9.59 -3.63 5.21
CA CYS A 14 -10.50 -3.43 6.34
C CYS A 14 -10.94 -1.98 6.56
N GLN A 15 -10.42 -1.04 5.77
CA GLN A 15 -10.72 0.41 5.83
C GLN A 15 -10.52 1.03 7.21
N ASN A 16 -9.70 0.40 8.06
CA ASN A 16 -9.46 0.84 9.42
C ASN A 16 -8.06 1.44 9.57
N GLY A 17 -7.94 2.43 10.45
CA GLY A 17 -6.68 3.04 10.84
C GLY A 17 -6.10 4.05 9.84
N SER A 18 -4.98 4.62 10.24
CA SER A 18 -4.15 5.52 9.44
C SER A 18 -2.72 5.08 9.66
N PHE A 19 -2.16 4.38 8.68
CA PHE A 19 -0.86 3.75 8.77
C PHE A 19 0.12 4.47 7.86
N SER A 20 1.38 4.57 8.28
CA SER A 20 2.45 4.88 7.33
C SER A 20 2.53 3.79 6.26
N ARG A 21 3.26 4.04 5.17
CA ARG A 21 3.50 3.02 4.13
C ARG A 21 4.01 1.71 4.73
N GLU A 22 4.96 1.78 5.66
CA GLU A 22 5.62 0.63 6.28
C GLU A 22 4.65 -0.10 7.23
N GLU A 23 3.93 0.65 8.06
CA GLU A 23 2.92 0.10 8.97
C GLU A 23 1.78 -0.55 8.19
N LEU A 24 1.38 0.01 7.04
CA LEU A 24 0.35 -0.56 6.19
C LEU A 24 0.81 -1.92 5.66
N LEU A 25 2.07 -2.04 5.23
CA LEU A 25 2.65 -3.29 4.74
C LEU A 25 2.71 -4.35 5.84
N ASP A 26 3.17 -3.97 7.02
CA ASP A 26 3.19 -4.89 8.17
C ASP A 26 1.76 -5.30 8.56
N HIS A 27 0.83 -4.35 8.65
CA HIS A 27 -0.57 -4.60 8.96
C HIS A 27 -1.23 -5.57 7.97
N VAL A 28 -1.09 -5.36 6.66
CA VAL A 28 -1.72 -6.26 5.67
C VAL A 28 -1.06 -7.64 5.69
N ASN A 29 0.26 -7.72 5.91
CA ASN A 29 0.96 -9.01 5.98
C ASN A 29 0.67 -9.77 7.27
N THR A 30 0.38 -9.10 8.39
CA THR A 30 0.08 -9.76 9.68
C THR A 30 -1.40 -10.04 9.88
N ARG A 31 -2.28 -9.09 9.52
CA ARG A 31 -3.74 -9.19 9.73
C ARG A 31 -4.49 -9.76 8.53
N HIS A 32 -3.92 -9.64 7.33
CA HIS A 32 -4.58 -10.01 6.07
C HIS A 32 -3.75 -10.97 5.21
N ALA A 33 -2.79 -11.69 5.79
CA ALA A 33 -1.92 -12.64 5.07
C ALA A 33 -2.67 -13.62 4.16
N ASN A 34 -3.87 -14.05 4.58
CA ASN A 34 -4.72 -15.01 3.87
C ASN A 34 -5.72 -14.35 2.90
N SER A 35 -5.72 -13.02 2.80
CA SER A 35 -6.65 -12.25 1.97
C SER A 35 -6.05 -11.94 0.59
N THR A 36 -5.57 -12.98 -0.09
CA THR A 36 -5.03 -12.90 -1.45
C THR A 36 -6.14 -12.83 -2.50
N GLY A 37 -5.83 -12.32 -3.70
CA GLY A 37 -6.79 -12.17 -4.81
C GLY A 37 -7.79 -11.03 -4.65
N LEU A 38 -7.57 -10.11 -3.70
CA LEU A 38 -8.45 -8.96 -3.50
C LEU A 38 -8.19 -7.85 -4.53
N GLN A 39 -9.22 -7.58 -5.34
CA GLN A 39 -9.19 -6.56 -6.38
C GLN A 39 -9.54 -5.16 -5.84
N LEU A 40 -8.57 -4.49 -5.23
CA LEU A 40 -8.76 -3.20 -4.57
C LEU A 40 -7.82 -2.13 -5.14
N ILE A 41 -8.22 -0.86 -4.97
CA ILE A 41 -7.41 0.30 -5.36
C ILE A 41 -6.27 0.45 -4.36
N CYS A 42 -5.06 0.70 -4.85
CA CYS A 42 -3.92 0.96 -3.98
C CYS A 42 -3.95 2.41 -3.48
N PRO A 43 -4.08 2.63 -2.15
CA PRO A 43 -4.16 3.98 -1.59
C PRO A 43 -2.85 4.78 -1.77
N ILE A 44 -1.72 4.10 -1.95
CA ILE A 44 -0.43 4.72 -2.24
C ILE A 44 -0.38 5.20 -3.70
N CYS A 45 -0.85 4.39 -4.64
CA CYS A 45 -0.85 4.75 -6.07
C CYS A 45 -1.81 5.90 -6.39
N ILE A 46 -3.01 5.92 -5.81
CA ILE A 46 -3.97 7.01 -6.02
C ILE A 46 -3.49 8.34 -5.40
N ALA A 47 -2.67 8.28 -4.36
CA ALA A 47 -2.05 9.48 -3.78
C ALA A 47 -0.96 10.09 -4.67
N MET A 48 -0.54 9.39 -5.73
CA MET A 48 0.39 9.93 -6.72
C MET A 48 -0.35 10.89 -7.66
N PRO A 49 0.32 11.95 -8.17
CA PRO A 49 -0.29 12.91 -9.09
C PRO A 49 -0.74 12.30 -10.43
N TRP A 50 -0.29 11.08 -10.74
CA TRP A 50 -0.66 10.29 -11.92
C TRP A 50 -1.52 9.06 -11.58
N GLY A 51 -1.98 8.94 -10.33
CA GLY A 51 -2.79 7.82 -9.87
C GLY A 51 -4.20 7.86 -10.47
N ASP A 52 -4.66 6.73 -11.01
CA ASP A 52 -6.04 6.59 -11.48
C ASP A 52 -6.92 5.99 -10.38
N PRO A 53 -7.99 6.69 -9.93
CA PRO A 53 -8.92 6.18 -8.91
C PRO A 53 -9.73 4.96 -9.35
N ASN A 54 -9.80 4.67 -10.65
CA ASN A 54 -10.48 3.48 -11.16
C ASN A 54 -9.54 2.28 -11.33
N GLN A 55 -8.23 2.48 -11.20
CA GLN A 55 -7.26 1.41 -11.38
C GLN A 55 -7.19 0.52 -10.13
N LYS A 56 -7.84 -0.63 -10.21
CA LYS A 56 -7.77 -1.70 -9.21
C LYS A 56 -6.56 -2.58 -9.48
N SER A 57 -5.84 -2.95 -8.42
CA SER A 57 -4.84 -4.00 -8.50
C SER A 57 -5.54 -5.36 -8.53
N GLU A 58 -5.07 -6.32 -9.33
CA GLU A 58 -5.65 -7.67 -9.34
C GLU A 58 -5.50 -8.39 -7.99
N ASP A 59 -4.41 -8.11 -7.28
CA ASP A 59 -4.16 -8.56 -5.92
C ASP A 59 -3.46 -7.43 -5.16
N ILE A 60 -4.21 -6.74 -4.31
CA ILE A 60 -3.69 -5.59 -3.58
C ILE A 60 -2.56 -5.97 -2.61
N LEU A 61 -2.61 -7.16 -2.03
CA LEU A 61 -1.63 -7.61 -1.05
C LEU A 61 -0.29 -7.91 -1.73
N ARG A 62 -0.34 -8.59 -2.88
CA ARG A 62 0.83 -8.81 -3.72
C ARG A 62 1.33 -7.51 -4.33
N HIS A 63 0.45 -6.61 -4.76
CA HIS A 63 0.82 -5.31 -5.27
C HIS A 63 1.62 -4.49 -4.24
N LEU A 64 1.09 -4.34 -3.02
CA LEU A 64 1.77 -3.64 -1.92
C LEU A 64 3.14 -4.28 -1.65
N ASN A 65 3.21 -5.61 -1.58
CA ASN A 65 4.47 -6.32 -1.34
C ASN A 65 5.49 -6.24 -2.49
N LEU A 66 5.07 -6.05 -3.73
CA LEU A 66 5.99 -5.98 -4.88
C LEU A 66 6.42 -4.54 -5.22
N ARG A 67 5.48 -3.59 -5.11
CA ARG A 67 5.68 -2.20 -5.53
C ARG A 67 6.08 -1.29 -4.36
N HIS A 68 5.66 -1.63 -3.14
CA HIS A 68 5.82 -0.77 -1.99
C HIS A 68 6.63 -1.39 -0.84
N ARG A 69 7.01 -2.67 -0.90
CA ARG A 69 7.88 -3.30 0.13
C ARG A 69 9.33 -2.84 0.12
N PHE A 70 9.84 -2.38 -1.03
CA PHE A 70 11.23 -1.94 -1.14
C PHE A 70 11.39 -0.51 -0.63
N ASP A 71 11.84 -0.36 0.61
CA ASP A 71 12.48 0.88 1.04
C ASP A 71 13.96 0.79 0.67
N TYR A 72 14.48 1.79 -0.05
CA TYR A 72 15.88 1.86 -0.50
C TYR A 72 16.87 2.14 0.66
N ASN A 73 16.47 1.88 1.91
CA ASN A 73 17.21 2.23 3.12
C ASN A 73 18.05 1.08 3.73
N MET A 74 18.43 0.08 2.93
CA MET A 74 19.33 -0.99 3.40
C MET A 74 20.53 -1.24 2.48
N PHE A 75 20.97 -0.23 1.72
CA PHE A 75 22.23 -0.31 0.98
C PHE A 75 22.93 1.06 0.91
N ILE A 76 23.28 1.63 2.06
CA ILE A 76 24.37 2.63 2.17
C ILE A 76 25.05 2.50 3.53
#